data_AF-A0A968F8R2-F1
#
_entry.id   AF-A0A968F8R2-F1
#
_cell.length_a   1.000
_cell.length_b   1.000
_cell.length_c   1.000
_cell.angle_alpha   90.00
_cell.angle_beta   90.00
_cell.angle_gamma   90.00
#
_symmetry.space_group_name_H-M   'P 1'
#
loop_
_entity.id
_entity.type
_entity.pdbx_description
1 polymer ?
#
loop_
_entity_poly.entity_id
_entity_poly.type
_entity_poly.pdbx_seq_one_letter_code
_entity_poly.pdbx_strand_id
1 'polypeptide(L)' 'NMESHNDRLQYIFEEITKLIKKHQPDECAVETPVYGVDPLAMLKLGRAQAAAILAITNQGIPVAEYYPKMVKKAITGNG' A
#
# COMPACT_ATOMS: atom_id res chain seq x y z
N ASN A 1 -19.52 2.22 11.26
CA ASN A 1 -19.11 3.17 10.21
C ASN A 1 -17.80 3.80 10.62
N MET A 2 -16.81 3.79 9.74
CA MET A 2 -15.56 4.49 10.00
C MET A 2 -15.76 5.94 9.57
N GLU A 3 -15.94 6.83 10.54
CA GLU A 3 -16.42 8.20 10.29
C GLU A 3 -15.30 9.14 9.86
N SER A 4 -14.08 8.97 10.37
CA SER A 4 -12.96 9.86 10.02
C SER A 4 -11.94 9.24 9.06
N HIS A 5 -11.18 10.09 8.37
CA HIS A 5 -10.04 9.64 7.57
C HIS A 5 -8.98 8.94 8.43
N ASN A 6 -8.76 9.41 9.66
CA ASN A 6 -7.78 8.84 10.57
C ASN A 6 -8.17 7.42 11.00
N ASP A 7 -9.45 7.16 11.25
CA ASP A 7 -9.95 5.81 11.56
C ASP A 7 -9.70 4.85 10.39
N ARG A 8 -9.80 5.36 9.15
CA ARG A 8 -9.51 4.60 7.93
C ARG A 8 -8.03 4.26 7.79
N LEU A 9 -7.14 5.18 8.13
CA LEU A 9 -5.71 4.92 8.15
C LEU A 9 -5.34 3.91 9.24
N GLN A 10 -5.91 4.05 10.44
CA GLN A 10 -5.69 3.13 11.56
C GLN A 10 -6.11 1.71 11.19
N TYR A 11 -7.29 1.56 10.60
CA TYR A 11 -7.79 0.26 10.15
C TYR A 11 -6.91 -0.38 9.08
N ILE A 12 -6.44 0.39 8.08
CA ILE A 12 -5.51 -0.13 7.07
C ILE A 12 -4.25 -0.67 7.73
N PHE A 13 -3.68 0.07 8.68
CA PHE A 13 -2.50 -0.34 9.42
C PHE A 13 -2.74 -1.65 10.21
N GLU A 14 -3.85 -1.71 10.95
CA GLU A 14 -4.21 -2.88 11.77
C GLU A 14 -4.47 -4.13 10.94
N GLU A 15 -5.26 -4.00 9.86
CA GLU A 15 -5.61 -5.15 9.02
C GLU A 15 -4.39 -5.70 8.27
N ILE A 16 -3.52 -4.83 7.76
CA ILE A 16 -2.27 -5.28 7.14
C ILE A 16 -1.37 -5.95 8.17
N THR A 17 -1.25 -5.40 9.38
CA THR A 17 -0.51 -6.03 10.47
C THR A 17 -1.06 -7.42 10.80
N LYS A 18 -2.40 -7.58 10.84
CA LYS A 18 -3.06 -8.88 11.05
C LYS A 18 -2.74 -9.87 9.93
N LEU A 19 -2.80 -9.43 8.67
CA LEU A 19 -2.48 -10.27 7.51
C LEU A 19 -1.02 -10.73 7.54
N ILE A 20 -0.09 -9.83 7.83
CA ILE A 20 1.34 -10.16 7.97
C ILE A 20 1.56 -11.20 9.06
N LYS A 21 0.98 -11.01 10.25
CA LYS A 21 1.13 -11.97 11.35
C LYS A 21 0.56 -13.34 11.00
N LYS A 22 -0.52 -13.38 10.21
CA LYS A 22 -1.16 -14.61 9.76
C LYS A 22 -0.34 -15.35 8.69
N HIS A 23 0.21 -14.62 7.73
CA HIS A 23 0.84 -15.21 6.54
C HIS A 23 2.37 -15.28 6.61
N GLN A 24 3.00 -14.51 7.50
CA GLN A 24 4.46 -14.46 7.71
C GLN A 24 5.26 -14.35 6.39
N PRO A 25 4.97 -13.35 5.54
CA PRO A 25 5.68 -13.22 4.27
C PRO A 25 7.13 -12.79 4.48
N ASP A 26 8.02 -13.25 3.61
CA ASP A 26 9.44 -12.84 3.60
C ASP A 26 9.64 -11.45 2.98
N GLU A 27 8.74 -11.04 2.08
CA GLU A 27 8.76 -9.73 1.40
C GLU A 27 7.35 -9.26 1.04
N CYS A 28 7.19 -7.96 0.79
CA CYS A 28 5.95 -7.38 0.31
C CYS A 28 6.20 -6.41 -0.85
N ALA A 29 5.22 -6.30 -1.74
CA ALA A 29 5.23 -5.37 -2.86
C ALA A 29 4.07 -4.37 -2.74
N VAL A 30 4.34 -3.10 -3.02
CA VAL A 30 3.32 -2.03 -3.05
C VAL A 30 3.39 -1.32 -4.40
N GLU A 31 2.23 -1.04 -4.99
CA GLU A 31 2.14 -0.29 -6.24
C GLU A 31 2.37 1.21 -6.00
N THR A 32 3.21 1.84 -6.81
CA THR A 32 3.41 3.29 -6.77
C THR A 32 2.19 4.00 -7.38
N PRO A 33 1.53 4.94 -6.67
CA PRO A 33 0.36 5.63 -7.18
C PRO A 33 0.72 6.45 -8.41
N VAL A 34 -0.09 6.34 -9.47
CA VAL A 34 0.08 7.14 -10.68
C VAL A 34 -0.62 8.47 -10.52
N TYR A 35 -0.05 9.52 -11.11
CA TYR A 35 -0.61 10.87 -11.13
C TYR A 35 -2.12 10.88 -11.41
N GLY A 36 -2.89 11.30 -10.41
CA GLY A 36 -4.32 11.56 -10.50
C GLY A 36 -4.61 13.03 -10.85
N VAL A 37 -5.80 13.27 -11.42
CA VAL A 37 -6.27 14.62 -11.80
C VAL A 37 -6.62 15.49 -10.58
N ASP A 38 -6.99 14.87 -9.44
CA ASP A 38 -7.36 15.55 -8.19
C ASP A 38 -6.23 15.43 -7.13
N PRO A 39 -5.55 16.54 -6.76
CA PRO A 39 -4.50 16.56 -5.75
C PRO A 39 -4.95 16.10 -4.35
N LEU A 40 -6.20 16.38 -3.95
CA LEU A 40 -6.69 16.02 -2.61
C LEU A 40 -6.97 14.51 -2.52
N ALA A 41 -7.50 13.93 -3.59
CA ALA A 41 -7.65 12.48 -3.70
C ALA A 41 -6.27 11.78 -3.68
N MET A 42 -5.29 12.32 -4.41
CA MET A 42 -3.91 11.82 -4.40
C MET A 42 -3.27 11.88 -3.01
N LEU A 43 -3.50 12.97 -2.26
CA LEU A 43 -2.98 13.09 -0.89
C LEU A 43 -3.61 12.03 0.05
N LYS A 44 -4.91 11.78 -0.07
CA LYS A 44 -5.59 10.73 0.71
C LYS A 44 -5.07 9.33 0.35
N LEU A 45 -4.82 9.07 -0.93
CA LEU A 45 -4.24 7.81 -1.39
C LEU A 45 -2.81 7.62 -0.86
N GLY A 46 -1.96 8.65 -0.96
CA GLY A 46 -0.60 8.61 -0.43
C GLY A 46 -0.54 8.33 1.08
N ARG A 47 -1.47 8.91 1.86
CA ARG A 47 -1.59 8.62 3.29
C ARG A 47 -1.98 7.16 3.57
N ALA A 48 -2.91 6.61 2.81
CA ALA A 48 -3.32 5.21 2.92
C ALA A 48 -2.17 4.25 2.58
N GLN A 49 -1.43 4.55 1.51
CA GLN A 49 -0.25 3.79 1.11
C GLN A 49 0.85 3.86 2.18
N ALA A 50 1.11 5.04 2.75
CA ALA A 50 2.06 5.20 3.84
C ALA A 50 1.68 4.37 5.07
N ALA A 51 0.38 4.35 5.45
CA ALA A 51 -0.11 3.51 6.54
C ALA A 51 0.15 2.00 6.27
N ALA A 52 -0.05 1.56 5.03
CA ALA A 52 0.22 0.19 4.61
C ALA A 52 1.71 -0.17 4.66
N ILE A 53 2.56 0.67 4.08
CA ILE A 53 4.02 0.46 4.08
C ILE A 53 4.56 0.43 5.51
N LEU A 54 4.13 1.36 6.36
CA LEU A 54 4.54 1.40 7.77
C LEU A 54 4.11 0.13 8.53
N ALA A 55 2.90 -0.38 8.29
CA ALA A 55 2.46 -1.64 8.90
C ALA A 55 3.40 -2.80 8.53
N ILE A 56 3.88 -2.83 7.28
CA ILE A 56 4.80 -3.85 6.79
C ILE A 56 6.19 -3.68 7.41
N THR A 57 6.79 -2.49 7.28
CA THR A 57 8.15 -2.24 7.75
C THR A 57 8.27 -2.33 9.27
N ASN A 58 7.19 -2.07 10.01
CA ASN A 58 7.15 -2.24 11.47
C ASN A 58 7.21 -3.71 11.92
N GLN A 59 7.00 -4.67 11.01
CA GLN A 59 7.24 -6.10 11.26
C GLN A 59 8.63 -6.56 10.78
N GLY A 60 9.49 -5.63 10.32
CA GLY A 60 10.83 -5.94 9.82
C GLY A 60 10.85 -6.56 8.42
N ILE A 61 9.73 -6.51 7.69
CA ILE A 61 9.58 -7.12 6.37
C ILE A 61 9.98 -6.10 5.30
N PRO A 62 10.84 -6.47 4.34
CA PRO A 62 11.21 -5.59 3.23
C PRO A 62 10.01 -5.29 2.34
N VAL A 63 9.92 -4.03 1.89
CA VAL A 63 8.92 -3.55 0.92
C VAL A 63 9.62 -3.08 -0.35
N ALA A 64 9.13 -3.57 -1.48
CA ALA A 64 9.48 -3.06 -2.80
C ALA A 64 8.32 -2.27 -3.41
N GLU A 65 8.64 -1.16 -4.08
CA GLU A 65 7.67 -0.33 -4.78
C GLU A 65 7.77 -0.52 -6.29
N TYR A 66 6.61 -0.71 -6.95
CA TYR A 66 6.55 -0.92 -8.39
C TYR A 66 5.58 0.05 -9.06
N TYR A 67 6.04 0.75 -10.09
CA TYR A 67 5.16 1.47 -10.99
C TYR A 67 4.23 0.49 -11.72
N PRO A 68 2.95 0.83 -11.94
CA PRO A 68 1.98 -0.08 -12.57
C PRO A 68 2.41 -0.57 -13.95
N LYS A 69 3.13 0.27 -14.69
CA LYS A 69 3.70 -0.06 -16.01
C LYS A 69 4.74 -1.18 -15.93
N MET A 70 5.48 -1.29 -14.83
CA MET A 70 6.44 -2.38 -14.60
C MET A 70 5.72 -3.69 -14.31
N VAL A 71 4.63 -3.64 -13.53
CA VAL A 71 3.78 -4.80 -13.28
C VAL A 71 3.20 -5.31 -14.60
N LYS A 72 2.51 -4.45 -15.36
CA LYS A 72 1.93 -4.84 -16.67
C LYS A 72 2.97 -5.40 -17.64
N LYS A 73 4.13 -4.76 -17.77
CA LYS A 73 5.20 -5.26 -18.64
C LYS A 73 5.72 -6.64 -18.21
N ALA A 74 5.79 -6.93 -16.91
CA ALA A 74 6.25 -8.21 -16.39
C ALA A 74 5.25 -9.35 -16.62
N ILE A 75 3.93 -9.07 -16.56
CA ILE A 75 2.89 -10.10 -16.72
C ILE A 75 2.39 -10.28 -18.16
N THR A 76 2.31 -9.23 -18.97
CA THR A 76 1.71 -9.29 -20.32
C THR A 76 2.69 -8.99 -21.46
N GLY A 77 3.92 -8.56 -21.16
CA GLY A 77 4.93 -8.19 -22.14
C GLY A 77 4.75 -6.80 -22.77
N ASN A 78 3.60 -6.13 -22.60
CA ASN A 78 3.34 -4.78 -23.11
C ASN A 78 2.89 -3.85 -21.98
N GLY A 79 3.57 -2.70 -21.86
CA GLY A 79 3.43 -1.73 -20.74
C GLY A 79 2.22 -0.81 -20.83
#